data_AF-A0AAD6P3R8-F1
#
_entry.id   AF-A0AAD6P3R8-F1
#
_cell.length_a   1.000
_cell.length_b   1.000
_cell.length_c   1.000
_cell.angle_alpha   90.00
_cell.angle_beta   90.00
_cell.angle_gamma   90.00
#
_symmetry.space_group_name_H-M   'P 1'
#
loop_
_entity.id
_entity.type
_entity.pdbx_description
1 polymer ?
#
loop_
_entity_poly.entity_id
_entity_poly.type
_entity_poly.pdbx_seq_one_letter_code
_entity_poly.pdbx_strand_id
1 'polypeptide(L)'
;MKLRKLAHISTSKEEEGVEEMSMELEEGEILPPEEEEEASQEDPKPVGKRVRFSGEGSEKKSHYKVFEFSGNRYTIEDPVLLAPETKEQKPDIIIIKGITQTIDGMVMVTGQLFYHPEDAKKKGGGNWQIRDTRELFYSTHLVEVPANCVMHKCVVHFIPANKQPPDCRKHPGFIVRQIYDAVEQKLWKIADKDHN
;
A
#
# COMPACT_ATOMS: atom_id res chain seq x y z
N MET A 1 3.47 -11.12 -17.81
CA MET A 1 3.03 -9.98 -16.97
C MET A 1 3.03 -10.45 -15.52
N LYS A 2 3.90 -9.89 -14.68
CA LYS A 2 4.02 -10.28 -13.26
C LYS A 2 2.73 -9.90 -12.53
N LEU A 3 2.02 -10.90 -12.01
CA LEU A 3 0.97 -10.70 -11.01
C LEU A 3 1.70 -10.21 -9.75
N ARG A 4 1.42 -8.98 -9.27
CA ARG A 4 1.95 -8.52 -7.98
C ARG A 4 1.45 -9.50 -6.92
N LYS A 5 2.37 -10.28 -6.34
CA LYS A 5 2.06 -11.35 -5.41
C LYS A 5 2.32 -10.78 -4.02
N LEU A 6 1.27 -10.25 -3.40
CA LEU A 6 1.31 -9.96 -1.97
C LEU A 6 1.58 -11.30 -1.27
N ALA A 7 2.78 -11.43 -0.70
CA ALA A 7 3.30 -12.71 -0.26
C ALA A 7 2.53 -13.24 0.96
N HIS A 8 1.82 -14.35 0.78
CA HIS A 8 1.54 -15.29 1.86
C HIS A 8 2.84 -16.05 2.15
N ILE A 9 3.42 -15.83 3.33
CA ILE A 9 4.55 -16.62 3.83
C ILE A 9 4.00 -17.95 4.34
N SER A 10 4.32 -19.04 3.65
CA SER A 10 4.25 -20.40 4.17
C SER A 10 5.60 -21.06 3.92
N THR A 11 6.26 -21.43 5.01
CA THR A 11 7.53 -22.15 5.08
C THR A 11 7.35 -23.63 4.80
N SER A 12 8.13 -24.20 3.88
CA SER A 12 8.49 -25.62 3.89
C SER A 12 9.82 -25.87 3.15
N LYS A 13 10.71 -26.61 3.83
CA LYS A 13 12.02 -27.14 3.42
C LYS A 13 11.89 -28.25 2.36
N GLU A 14 12.95 -28.38 1.54
CA GLU A 14 13.61 -29.59 0.96
C GLU A 14 14.34 -29.15 -0.34
N GLU A 15 15.68 -29.11 -0.35
CA GLU A 15 16.63 -30.11 -0.86
C GLU A 15 16.44 -30.50 -2.34
N GLU A 16 17.39 -30.09 -3.21
CA GLU A 16 18.16 -30.95 -4.12
C GLU A 16 18.98 -30.13 -5.15
N GLY A 17 20.09 -30.70 -5.61
CA GLY A 17 20.52 -30.58 -7.01
C GLY A 17 21.67 -29.63 -7.31
N VAL A 18 22.90 -30.17 -7.30
CA VAL A 18 24.10 -29.55 -7.87
C VAL A 18 24.09 -29.77 -9.38
N GLU A 19 24.02 -28.71 -10.19
CA GLU A 19 24.49 -28.73 -11.57
C GLU A 19 25.27 -27.45 -11.87
N GLU A 20 26.57 -27.64 -12.14
CA GLU A 20 27.52 -26.64 -12.58
C GLU A 20 27.22 -26.19 -14.01
N MET A 21 27.30 -24.89 -14.31
CA MET A 21 27.59 -24.44 -15.67
C MET A 21 28.31 -23.08 -15.70
N SER A 22 29.62 -23.18 -15.95
CA SER A 22 30.53 -22.27 -16.67
C SER A 22 30.45 -20.75 -16.45
N MET A 23 31.48 -20.23 -15.79
CA MET A 23 31.88 -18.82 -15.73
C MET A 23 32.36 -18.30 -17.09
N GLU A 24 31.81 -17.17 -17.55
CA GLU A 24 32.49 -16.24 -18.45
C GLU A 24 32.43 -14.84 -17.82
N LEU A 25 33.60 -14.27 -17.55
CA LEU A 25 33.81 -13.00 -16.85
C LEU A 25 33.87 -11.87 -17.88
N GLU A 26 32.94 -10.91 -17.83
CA GLU A 26 33.13 -9.59 -18.43
C GLU A 26 33.23 -8.55 -17.31
N GLU A 27 34.36 -7.83 -17.28
CA GLU A 27 34.65 -6.73 -16.38
C GLU A 27 33.71 -5.55 -16.67
N GLY A 28 32.76 -5.33 -15.77
CA GLY A 28 31.92 -4.14 -15.70
C GLY A 28 32.09 -3.46 -14.34
N GLU A 29 32.35 -2.15 -14.36
CA GLU A 29 32.69 -1.29 -13.23
C GLU A 29 31.84 -1.53 -11.97
N ILE A 30 32.50 -1.85 -10.85
CA ILE A 30 31.89 -2.01 -9.53
C ILE A 30 31.61 -0.61 -8.96
N LEU A 31 30.36 -0.15 -9.08
CA LEU A 31 29.87 0.96 -8.27
C LEU A 31 29.79 0.48 -6.80
N PRO A 32 30.30 1.26 -5.83
CA PRO A 32 30.23 0.87 -4.42
C PRO A 32 28.77 0.71 -4.00
N PRO A 33 28.43 -0.31 -3.20
CA PRO A 33 27.09 -0.44 -2.63
C PRO A 33 26.80 0.81 -1.80
N GLU A 34 25.71 1.50 -2.12
CA GLU A 34 25.15 2.55 -1.28
C GLU A 34 24.90 1.95 0.11
N GLU A 35 25.64 2.42 1.11
CA GLU A 35 25.38 2.11 2.52
C GLU A 35 23.97 2.65 2.85
N GLU A 36 22.97 1.76 2.86
CA GLU A 36 21.69 2.04 3.50
C GLU A 36 22.00 2.27 4.98
N GLU A 37 21.92 3.53 5.42
CA GLU A 37 21.97 3.87 6.83
C GLU A 37 20.91 3.04 7.56
N GLU A 38 21.37 2.09 8.37
CA GLU A 38 20.60 1.34 9.37
C GLU A 38 20.14 2.33 10.46
N ALA A 39 19.21 3.21 10.09
CA ALA A 39 18.43 3.97 11.04
C ALA A 39 17.73 2.94 11.92
N SER A 40 17.94 3.02 13.23
CA SER A 40 17.30 2.15 14.21
C SER A 40 15.78 2.30 14.12
N GLN A 41 15.14 1.50 13.27
CA GLN A 41 13.71 1.57 13.03
C GLN A 41 13.01 1.02 14.27
N GLU A 42 12.34 1.91 15.02
CA GLU A 42 11.53 1.48 16.15
C GLU A 42 10.40 0.57 15.68
N ASP A 43 10.21 -0.59 16.31
CA ASP A 43 9.11 -1.49 15.96
C ASP A 43 7.75 -0.81 16.10
N PRO A 44 6.80 -1.05 15.17
CA PRO A 44 5.45 -0.53 15.27
C PRO A 44 4.74 -0.99 16.54
N LYS A 45 4.13 -0.06 17.27
CA LYS A 45 3.44 -0.34 18.55
C LYS A 45 1.99 0.11 18.48
N PRO A 46 1.02 -0.74 18.88
CA PRO A 46 -0.37 -0.30 18.98
C PRO A 46 -0.52 0.66 20.16
N VAL A 47 -1.33 1.71 19.98
CA VAL A 47 -1.53 2.75 21.01
C VAL A 47 -2.98 2.77 21.47
N GLY A 48 -3.15 2.87 22.79
CA GLY A 48 -4.46 3.02 23.43
C GLY A 48 -5.16 1.71 23.74
N LYS A 49 -6.46 1.81 24.05
CA LYS A 49 -7.26 0.67 24.49
C LYS A 49 -7.59 -0.25 23.31
N ARG A 50 -7.42 -1.56 23.53
CA ARG A 50 -7.90 -2.60 22.63
C ARG A 50 -9.42 -2.49 22.49
N VAL A 51 -9.90 -2.44 21.25
CA VAL A 51 -11.32 -2.18 20.94
C VAL A 51 -12.12 -3.47 20.85
N ARG A 52 -11.54 -4.52 20.26
CA ARG A 52 -12.19 -5.82 20.11
C ARG A 52 -11.16 -6.92 19.82
N PHE A 53 -11.64 -8.15 19.75
CA PHE A 53 -10.92 -9.30 19.22
C PHE A 53 -11.61 -9.84 17.98
N SER A 54 -10.85 -10.48 17.10
CA SER A 54 -11.34 -11.32 16.01
C SER A 54 -10.50 -12.58 15.88
N GLY A 55 -11.02 -13.62 15.23
CA GLY A 55 -10.32 -14.89 15.09
C GLY A 55 -10.33 -15.72 16.38
N GLU A 56 -9.95 -16.98 16.24
CA GLU A 56 -9.90 -17.96 17.34
C GLU A 56 -8.54 -18.68 17.34
N GLY A 57 -8.14 -19.23 18.50
CA GLY A 57 -6.88 -19.96 18.63
C GLY A 57 -5.67 -19.12 18.21
N SER A 58 -4.87 -19.66 17.29
CA SER A 58 -3.66 -19.04 16.74
C SER A 58 -3.94 -17.83 15.84
N GLU A 59 -5.15 -17.70 15.29
CA GLU A 59 -5.52 -16.58 14.41
C GLU A 59 -6.15 -15.40 15.17
N LYS A 60 -6.11 -15.45 16.50
CA LYS A 60 -6.67 -14.39 17.35
C LYS A 60 -5.92 -13.08 17.13
N LYS A 61 -6.65 -12.05 16.69
CA LYS A 61 -6.17 -10.69 16.45
C LYS A 61 -6.84 -9.71 17.42
N SER A 62 -6.04 -8.80 17.95
CA SER A 62 -6.49 -7.69 18.80
C SER A 62 -6.62 -6.41 17.98
N HIS A 63 -7.76 -5.72 18.02
CA HIS A 63 -8.01 -4.53 17.20
C HIS A 63 -7.74 -3.24 17.96
N TYR A 64 -7.14 -2.27 17.28
CA TYR A 64 -6.81 -0.95 17.81
C TYR A 64 -7.29 0.14 16.86
N LYS A 65 -7.38 1.38 17.37
CA LYS A 65 -7.70 2.57 16.55
C LYS A 65 -6.46 3.30 16.05
N VAL A 66 -5.32 3.06 16.71
CA VAL A 66 -4.12 3.84 16.56
C VAL A 66 -2.90 2.93 16.69
N PHE A 67 -1.87 3.17 15.89
CA PHE A 67 -0.52 2.66 16.13
C PHE A 67 0.50 3.78 15.95
N GLU A 68 1.68 3.58 16.51
CA GLU A 68 2.83 4.48 16.40
C GLU A 68 4.00 3.72 15.76
N PHE A 69 4.67 4.38 14.83
CA PHE A 69 5.83 3.84 14.13
C PHE A 69 6.71 5.00 13.65
N SER A 70 8.03 4.90 13.85
CA SER A 70 9.00 5.94 13.48
C SER A 70 8.62 7.34 14.01
N GLY A 71 8.20 7.42 15.28
CA GLY A 71 7.74 8.64 15.94
C GLY A 71 6.43 9.24 15.40
N ASN A 72 5.76 8.59 14.45
CA ASN A 72 4.53 9.06 13.83
C ASN A 72 3.33 8.23 14.29
N ARG A 73 2.20 8.90 14.51
CA ARG A 73 0.97 8.27 14.98
C ARG A 73 -0.06 8.16 13.87
N TYR A 74 -0.50 6.94 13.57
CA TYR A 74 -1.42 6.61 12.49
C TYR A 74 -2.77 6.13 13.02
N THR A 75 -3.84 6.56 12.38
CA THR A 75 -5.23 6.27 12.79
C THR A 75 -6.03 5.68 11.63
N ILE A 76 -7.18 5.08 11.96
CA ILE A 76 -8.13 4.62 10.94
C ILE A 76 -8.60 5.83 10.11
N GLU A 77 -8.78 5.62 8.81
CA GLU A 77 -9.06 6.62 7.77
C GLU A 77 -7.91 7.55 7.39
N ASP A 78 -6.71 7.41 7.98
CA ASP A 78 -5.53 8.12 7.46
C ASP A 78 -5.06 7.49 6.13
N PRO A 79 -4.85 8.29 5.06
CA PRO A 79 -4.16 7.83 3.87
C PRO A 79 -2.64 7.82 4.10
N VAL A 80 -1.99 6.72 3.72
CA VAL A 80 -0.56 6.49 3.94
C VAL A 80 0.11 5.90 2.71
N LEU A 81 1.40 6.17 2.58
CA LEU A 81 2.29 5.57 1.60
C LEU A 81 2.92 4.29 2.17
N LEU A 82 2.95 3.24 1.37
CA LEU A 82 3.64 2.00 1.65
C LEU A 82 4.99 1.96 0.92
N ALA A 83 5.98 1.36 1.56
CA ALA A 83 7.28 1.11 0.96
C ALA A 83 7.10 0.26 -0.32
N PRO A 84 7.71 0.66 -1.45
CA PRO A 84 7.64 -0.12 -2.68
C PRO A 84 8.43 -1.42 -2.55
N GLU A 85 8.03 -2.45 -3.30
CA GLU A 85 8.75 -3.73 -3.32
C GLU A 85 10.13 -3.62 -4.01
N THR A 86 10.27 -2.72 -5.00
CA THR A 86 11.54 -2.46 -5.71
C THR A 86 11.78 -0.96 -5.87
N LYS A 87 13.04 -0.54 -6.04
CA LYS A 87 13.43 0.88 -6.15
C LYS A 87 12.80 1.59 -7.37
N GLU A 88 12.45 0.84 -8.41
CA GLU A 88 11.85 1.37 -9.64
C GLU A 88 10.32 1.50 -9.54
N GLN A 89 9.70 0.89 -8.52
CA GLN A 89 8.26 0.92 -8.35
C GLN A 89 7.83 2.16 -7.57
N LYS A 90 6.71 2.77 -8.00
CA LYS A 90 6.06 3.85 -7.24
C LYS A 90 5.51 3.28 -5.91
N PRO A 91 5.60 4.02 -4.81
CA PRO A 91 5.03 3.58 -3.54
C PRO A 91 3.52 3.38 -3.67
N ASP A 92 3.01 2.29 -3.11
CA ASP A 92 1.58 2.03 -3.08
C ASP A 92 0.92 2.92 -2.02
N ILE A 93 -0.34 3.32 -2.26
CA ILE A 93 -1.07 4.22 -1.36
C ILE A 93 -2.29 3.48 -0.86
N ILE A 94 -2.52 3.51 0.46
CA ILE A 94 -3.70 2.92 1.08
C ILE A 94 -4.40 3.94 1.98
N ILE A 95 -5.69 3.78 2.21
CA ILE A 95 -6.38 4.38 3.36
C ILE A 95 -6.56 3.32 4.43
N ILE A 96 -6.13 3.60 5.65
CA ILE A 96 -6.19 2.65 6.76
C ILE A 96 -7.66 2.34 7.09
N LYS A 97 -8.05 1.07 7.02
CA LYS A 97 -9.39 0.59 7.39
C LYS A 97 -9.40 -0.21 8.69
N GLY A 98 -8.26 -0.78 9.08
CA GLY A 98 -8.13 -1.54 10.32
C GLY A 98 -6.69 -1.63 10.79
N ILE A 99 -6.53 -1.71 12.10
CA ILE A 99 -5.24 -1.92 12.76
C ILE A 99 -5.42 -3.10 13.71
N THR A 100 -4.62 -4.14 13.52
CA THR A 100 -4.67 -5.34 14.35
C THR A 100 -3.29 -5.71 14.87
N GLN A 101 -3.27 -6.46 15.97
CA GLN A 101 -2.07 -7.09 16.50
C GLN A 101 -2.30 -8.60 16.54
N THR A 102 -1.40 -9.36 15.95
CA THR A 102 -1.41 -10.83 16.00
C THR A 102 -1.02 -11.34 17.38
N ILE A 103 -1.20 -12.63 17.62
CA ILE A 103 -0.77 -13.27 18.88
C ILE A 103 0.75 -13.18 19.09
N ASP A 104 1.52 -13.17 17.99
CA ASP A 104 2.98 -13.00 17.98
C ASP A 104 3.43 -11.56 18.26
N GLY A 105 2.48 -10.64 18.49
CA GLY A 105 2.74 -9.24 18.80
C GLY A 105 2.94 -8.34 17.59
N MET A 106 2.96 -8.88 16.37
CA MET A 106 3.11 -8.11 15.13
C MET A 106 1.89 -7.23 14.86
N VAL A 107 2.12 -5.96 14.51
CA VAL A 107 1.06 -5.02 14.14
C VAL A 107 0.83 -5.10 12.64
N MET A 108 -0.43 -5.39 12.26
CA MET A 108 -0.89 -5.47 10.88
C MET A 108 -1.84 -4.31 10.58
N VAL A 109 -1.69 -3.73 9.40
CA VAL A 109 -2.53 -2.66 8.88
C VAL A 109 -3.36 -3.22 7.73
N THR A 110 -4.67 -3.17 7.88
CA THR A 110 -5.60 -3.42 6.77
C THR A 110 -5.91 -2.08 6.11
N GLY A 111 -5.63 -1.97 4.82
CA GLY A 111 -5.83 -0.77 4.04
C GLY A 111 -6.66 -1.02 2.79
N GLN A 112 -7.36 0.01 2.34
CA GLN A 112 -8.00 0.01 1.04
C GLN A 112 -7.09 0.72 0.02
N LEU A 113 -6.73 0.00 -1.04
CA LEU A 113 -5.68 0.38 -1.98
C LEU A 113 -6.17 1.44 -2.98
N PHE A 114 -5.32 2.42 -3.25
CA PHE A 114 -5.45 3.33 -4.38
C PHE A 114 -4.58 2.83 -5.53
N TYR A 115 -5.10 2.96 -6.74
CA TYR A 115 -4.35 2.65 -7.96
C TYR A 115 -3.87 3.93 -8.61
N HIS A 116 -2.60 3.94 -9.01
CA HIS A 116 -2.17 4.84 -10.06
C HIS A 116 -2.89 4.49 -11.38
N PRO A 117 -3.28 5.48 -12.20
CA PRO A 117 -3.96 5.20 -13.47
C PRO A 117 -3.16 4.30 -14.43
N GLU A 118 -1.83 4.32 -14.33
CA GLU A 118 -0.91 3.48 -15.11
C GLU A 118 -0.88 2.02 -14.65
N ASP A 119 -1.19 1.75 -13.38
CA ASP A 119 -1.19 0.42 -12.77
C ASP A 119 -2.57 -0.26 -12.84
N ALA A 120 -3.63 0.52 -13.06
CA ALA A 120 -4.99 0.01 -13.15
C ALA A 120 -5.25 -0.66 -14.51
N LYS A 121 -5.62 -1.95 -14.48
CA LYS A 121 -6.00 -2.68 -15.70
C LYS A 121 -7.33 -2.15 -16.25
N LYS A 122 -7.46 -2.15 -17.57
CA LYS A 122 -8.69 -1.77 -18.26
C LYS A 122 -9.30 -2.96 -18.95
N LYS A 123 -10.62 -3.16 -18.77
CA LYS A 123 -11.35 -4.20 -19.52
C LYS A 123 -11.20 -3.99 -21.02
N GLY A 124 -10.71 -5.01 -21.73
CA GLY A 124 -10.41 -4.93 -23.16
C GLY A 124 -9.00 -4.43 -23.51
N GLY A 125 -8.15 -4.19 -22.51
CA GLY A 125 -6.77 -3.74 -22.71
C GLY A 125 -6.63 -2.22 -22.90
N GLY A 126 -5.37 -1.78 -23.04
CA GLY A 126 -5.00 -0.37 -23.14
C GLY A 126 -4.91 0.35 -21.78
N ASN A 127 -4.63 1.65 -21.84
CA ASN A 127 -4.37 2.48 -20.67
C ASN A 127 -5.56 3.39 -20.34
N TRP A 128 -5.65 3.81 -19.08
CA TRP A 128 -6.59 4.86 -18.68
C TRP A 128 -6.07 6.24 -19.09
N GLN A 129 -6.98 7.14 -19.41
CA GLN A 129 -6.61 8.52 -19.76
C GLN A 129 -6.28 9.30 -18.49
N ILE A 130 -5.03 9.73 -18.37
CA ILE A 130 -4.55 10.55 -17.24
C ILE A 130 -4.91 12.00 -17.51
N ARG A 131 -5.66 12.64 -16.59
CA ARG A 131 -6.05 14.05 -16.71
C ARG A 131 -5.22 14.98 -15.83
N ASP A 132 -4.80 14.48 -14.67
CA ASP A 132 -3.94 15.15 -13.70
C ASP A 132 -2.89 14.13 -13.24
N THR A 133 -1.63 14.55 -13.10
CA THR A 133 -0.55 13.66 -12.64
C THR A 133 -0.72 13.23 -11.19
N ARG A 134 -1.58 13.92 -10.43
CA ARG A 134 -1.93 13.61 -9.03
C ARG A 134 -3.14 12.70 -8.93
N GLU A 135 -3.72 12.25 -10.04
CA GLU A 135 -4.92 11.42 -10.05
C GLU A 135 -4.62 10.01 -9.52
N LEU A 136 -5.47 9.54 -8.62
CA LEU A 136 -5.53 8.17 -8.12
C LEU A 136 -6.95 7.64 -8.28
N PHE A 137 -7.06 6.32 -8.41
CA PHE A 137 -8.34 5.63 -8.35
C PHE A 137 -8.52 4.97 -7.00
N TYR A 138 -9.60 5.33 -6.29
CA TYR A 138 -9.97 4.62 -5.07
C TYR A 138 -10.56 3.27 -5.46
N SER A 139 -10.02 2.17 -4.94
CA SER A 139 -10.52 0.84 -5.31
C SER A 139 -11.21 0.15 -4.14
N THR A 140 -11.97 -0.90 -4.41
CA THR A 140 -12.52 -1.79 -3.38
C THR A 140 -11.52 -2.86 -2.93
N HIS A 141 -10.28 -2.82 -3.42
CA HIS A 141 -9.25 -3.80 -3.10
C HIS A 141 -8.69 -3.53 -1.70
N LEU A 142 -8.92 -4.48 -0.79
CA LEU A 142 -8.32 -4.47 0.54
C LEU A 142 -7.00 -5.25 0.55
N VAL A 143 -6.01 -4.68 1.22
CA VAL A 143 -4.71 -5.31 1.44
C VAL A 143 -4.42 -5.34 2.94
N GLU A 144 -3.73 -6.37 3.42
CA GLU A 144 -3.22 -6.46 4.78
C GLU A 144 -1.69 -6.51 4.70
N VAL A 145 -1.04 -5.55 5.35
CA VAL A 145 0.42 -5.41 5.34
C VAL A 145 0.95 -5.23 6.77
N PRO A 146 2.19 -5.63 7.06
CA PRO A 146 2.87 -5.26 8.29
C PRO A 146 2.95 -3.74 8.47
N ALA A 147 2.83 -3.27 9.71
CA ALA A 147 2.84 -1.83 10.01
C ALA A 147 4.18 -1.14 9.71
N ASN A 148 5.29 -1.88 9.67
CA ASN A 148 6.61 -1.35 9.31
C ASN A 148 6.73 -1.03 7.80
N CYS A 149 5.83 -1.54 6.96
CA CYS A 149 5.75 -1.15 5.55
C CYS A 149 5.20 0.28 5.36
N VAL A 150 4.61 0.89 6.41
CA VAL A 150 4.06 2.24 6.33
C VAL A 150 5.19 3.27 6.43
N MET A 151 5.36 4.08 5.38
CA MET A 151 6.39 5.12 5.34
C MET A 151 5.95 6.38 6.10
N HIS A 152 4.90 7.05 5.60
CA HIS A 152 4.37 8.29 6.18
C HIS A 152 2.94 8.56 5.69
N LYS A 153 2.25 9.49 6.36
CA LYS A 153 0.93 9.97 5.95
C LYS A 153 1.03 10.80 4.68
N CYS A 154 0.06 10.63 3.79
CA CYS A 154 -0.10 11.48 2.62
C CYS A 154 -1.42 12.24 2.68
N VAL A 155 -1.68 13.08 1.67
CA VAL A 155 -2.94 13.84 1.56
C VAL A 155 -3.65 13.38 0.29
N VAL A 156 -4.92 13.00 0.44
CA VAL A 156 -5.77 12.54 -0.66
C VAL A 156 -7.07 13.33 -0.64
N HIS A 157 -7.36 14.04 -1.73
CA HIS A 157 -8.56 14.85 -1.90
C HIS A 157 -9.60 14.09 -2.72
N PHE A 158 -10.77 13.83 -2.14
CA PHE A 158 -11.91 13.27 -2.86
C PHE A 158 -12.72 14.39 -3.51
N ILE A 159 -12.80 14.38 -4.84
CA ILE A 159 -13.37 15.47 -5.63
C ILE A 159 -14.52 14.94 -6.50
N PRO A 160 -15.75 15.42 -6.26
CA PRO A 160 -16.90 15.11 -7.10
C PRO A 160 -16.64 15.41 -8.59
N ALA A 161 -17.24 14.62 -9.48
CA ALA A 161 -16.94 14.69 -10.91
C ALA A 161 -17.24 16.07 -11.55
N ASN A 162 -18.22 16.79 -11.00
CA ASN A 162 -18.69 18.14 -11.38
C ASN A 162 -17.83 19.29 -10.84
N LYS A 163 -16.93 19.05 -9.87
CA LYS A 163 -16.08 20.09 -9.28
C LYS A 163 -14.71 20.13 -9.95
N GLN A 164 -14.13 21.33 -10.04
CA GLN A 164 -12.75 21.50 -10.52
C GLN A 164 -11.77 21.03 -9.44
N PRO A 165 -10.63 20.42 -9.83
CA PRO A 165 -9.59 20.06 -8.90
C PRO A 165 -9.01 21.32 -8.23
N PRO A 166 -8.63 21.27 -6.94
CA PRO A 166 -8.03 22.40 -6.26
C PRO A 166 -6.68 22.72 -6.88
N ASP A 167 -6.32 23.99 -6.80
CA ASP A 167 -5.00 24.49 -7.20
C ASP A 167 -3.91 23.71 -6.46
N CYS A 168 -3.01 23.09 -7.23
CA CYS A 168 -1.91 22.28 -6.73
C CYS A 168 -1.01 23.05 -5.76
N ARG A 169 -0.82 24.36 -5.96
CA ARG A 169 0.04 25.17 -5.09
C ARG A 169 -0.58 25.43 -3.73
N LYS A 170 -1.92 25.45 -3.65
CA LYS A 170 -2.67 25.70 -2.41
C LYS A 170 -3.02 24.42 -1.68
N HIS A 171 -3.28 23.35 -2.42
CA HIS A 171 -3.68 22.05 -1.89
C HIS A 171 -2.81 20.96 -2.55
N PRO A 172 -1.59 20.74 -2.02
CA PRO A 172 -0.77 19.61 -2.45
C PRO A 172 -1.44 18.29 -2.05
N GLY A 173 -1.04 17.21 -2.71
CA GLY A 173 -1.56 15.86 -2.49
C GLY A 173 -2.25 15.26 -3.70
N PHE A 174 -2.68 14.02 -3.54
CA PHE A 174 -3.35 13.24 -4.57
C PHE A 174 -4.83 13.60 -4.70
N ILE A 175 -5.42 13.28 -5.84
CA ILE A 175 -6.81 13.59 -6.16
C ILE A 175 -7.52 12.32 -6.59
N VAL A 176 -8.71 12.08 -6.03
CA VAL A 176 -9.57 10.96 -6.40
C VAL A 176 -10.88 11.51 -6.93
N ARG A 177 -11.21 11.14 -8.17
CA ARG A 177 -12.48 11.48 -8.83
C ARG A 177 -13.28 10.25 -9.24
N GLN A 178 -12.62 9.10 -9.28
CA GLN A 178 -13.13 7.87 -9.83
C GLN A 178 -12.83 6.71 -8.89
N ILE A 179 -13.72 5.74 -8.89
CA ILE A 179 -13.63 4.50 -8.14
C ILE A 179 -13.30 3.39 -9.13
N TYR A 180 -12.23 2.65 -8.87
CA TYR A 180 -11.79 1.53 -9.69
C TYR A 180 -12.28 0.20 -9.13
N ASP A 181 -13.00 -0.54 -9.95
CA ASP A 181 -13.35 -1.92 -9.67
C ASP A 181 -12.24 -2.84 -10.22
N ALA A 182 -11.44 -3.41 -9.33
CA ALA A 182 -10.35 -4.30 -9.70
C ALA A 182 -10.82 -5.65 -10.28
N VAL A 183 -12.05 -6.07 -9.97
CA VAL A 183 -12.65 -7.32 -10.45
C VAL A 183 -13.19 -7.12 -11.86
N GLU A 184 -13.99 -6.08 -12.07
CA GLU A 184 -14.57 -5.78 -13.38
C GLU A 184 -13.63 -5.02 -14.32
N GLN A 185 -12.54 -4.46 -13.79
CA GLN A 185 -11.58 -3.59 -14.49
C GLN A 185 -12.26 -2.38 -15.13
N LYS A 186 -13.14 -1.73 -14.35
CA LYS A 186 -13.94 -0.57 -14.76
C LYS A 186 -13.75 0.60 -13.80
N LEU A 187 -14.00 1.80 -14.32
CA LEU A 187 -14.04 3.03 -13.53
C LEU A 187 -15.46 3.56 -13.40
N TRP A 188 -15.79 3.95 -12.19
CA TRP A 188 -17.04 4.59 -11.81
C TRP A 188 -16.74 6.03 -11.38
N LYS A 189 -17.53 7.00 -11.80
CA LYS A 189 -17.38 8.37 -11.26
C LYS A 189 -17.89 8.39 -9.84
N ILE A 190 -17.24 9.16 -8.97
CA ILE A 190 -17.83 9.50 -7.67
C ILE A 190 -19.09 10.33 -7.99
N ALA A 191 -20.25 9.70 -7.84
CA ALA A 191 -21.51 10.43 -7.83
C ALA A 191 -21.48 11.38 -6.64
N ASP A 192 -21.90 12.63 -6.83
CA ASP A 192 -22.29 13.49 -5.71
C ASP A 192 -23.46 12.77 -5.04
N LYS A 193 -23.19 11.97 -4.00
CA LYS A 193 -24.24 11.61 -3.08
C LYS A 193 -24.46 12.86 -2.26
N ASP A 194 -25.48 13.64 -2.65
CA ASP A 194 -26.14 14.63 -1.81
C ASP A 194 -26.50 13.96 -0.48
N HIS A 195 -25.58 14.01 0.49
CA HIS A 195 -25.92 13.77 1.88
C HIS A 195 -26.40 15.13 2.40
N ASN A 196 -27.70 15.37 2.20
CA ASN A 196 -28.44 16.40 2.91
C ASN A 196 -28.72 15.95 4.35
#